data_AF-A0AAV3KY12-F1
#
_entry.id   AF-A0AAV3KY12-F1
#
_cell.length_a   1.000
_cell.length_b   1.000
_cell.length_c   1.000
_cell.angle_alpha   90.00
_cell.angle_beta   90.00
_cell.angle_gamma   90.00
#
_symmetry.space_group_name_H-M   'P 1'
#
loop_
_entity.id
_entity.type
_entity.pdbx_description
1 polymer ?
#
loop_
_entity_poly.entity_id
_entity_poly.type
_entity_poly.pdbx_seq_one_letter_code
_entity_poly.pdbx_strand_id
1 'polypeptide(L)'
;MKYYDVTFHELSGKTVVKRDIPSEKNGFDVWKDACADYNENELFILINDGAYVTMNRKFIVRIDTEEVEDPTEKARSRKDEIMGVVNTLSNMGF
;
A
#
# COMPACT_ATOMS: atom_id res chain seq x y z
N MET A 1 -4.73 13.07 -7.38
CA MET A 1 -3.92 12.00 -6.81
C MET A 1 -4.76 10.84 -6.32
N LYS A 2 -4.45 9.62 -6.78
CA LYS A 2 -5.04 8.37 -6.28
C LYS A 2 -4.04 7.67 -5.37
N TYR A 3 -4.51 6.72 -4.58
CA TYR A 3 -3.67 5.88 -3.74
C TYR A 3 -3.74 4.45 -4.19
N TYR A 4 -2.62 3.74 -4.05
CA TYR A 4 -2.52 2.35 -4.47
C TYR A 4 -1.76 1.50 -3.47
N ASP A 5 -2.17 0.25 -3.36
CA ASP A 5 -1.37 -0.81 -2.78
C ASP A 5 -0.65 -1.54 -3.91
N VAL A 6 0.68 -1.67 -3.79
CA VAL A 6 1.53 -2.36 -4.77
C VAL A 6 2.15 -3.58 -4.13
N THR A 7 1.95 -4.74 -4.76
CA THR A 7 2.51 -6.01 -4.28
C THR A 7 3.47 -6.60 -5.30
N PHE A 8 4.71 -6.84 -4.88
CA PHE A 8 5.76 -7.48 -5.68
C PHE A 8 5.89 -8.94 -5.27
N HIS A 9 5.76 -9.86 -6.22
CA HIS A 9 5.92 -11.31 -6.00
C HIS A 9 7.21 -11.79 -6.65
N GLU A 10 8.08 -12.43 -5.86
CA GLU A 10 9.30 -13.05 -6.33
C GLU A 10 9.12 -14.57 -6.51
N LEU A 11 9.87 -15.16 -7.44
CA LEU A 11 9.89 -16.60 -7.70
C LEU A 11 10.22 -17.44 -6.45
N SER A 12 11.00 -16.87 -5.51
CA SER A 12 11.36 -17.49 -4.23
C SER A 12 10.16 -17.69 -3.28
N GLY A 13 9.00 -17.12 -3.59
CA GLY A 13 7.85 -17.02 -2.70
C GLY A 13 7.89 -15.79 -1.78
N LYS A 14 8.94 -14.96 -1.85
CA LYS A 14 9.00 -13.67 -1.16
C LYS A 14 7.99 -12.70 -1.77
N THR A 15 7.21 -12.05 -0.91
CA THR A 15 6.27 -10.99 -1.30
C THR A 15 6.60 -9.71 -0.55
N VAL A 16 6.61 -8.59 -1.26
CA VAL A 16 6.78 -7.25 -0.68
C VAL A 16 5.55 -6.43 -1.00
N VAL A 17 4.89 -5.89 0.03
CA VAL A 17 3.70 -5.05 -0.11
C VAL A 17 4.06 -3.64 0.31
N LYS A 18 3.79 -2.67 -0.57
CA LYS A 18 3.92 -1.25 -0.27
C LYS A 18 2.53 -0.62 -0.38
N ARG A 19 2.02 -0.11 0.74
CA ARG A 19 0.65 0.40 0.86
C ARG A 19 0.57 1.90 0.71
N ASP A 20 -0.63 2.37 0.38
CA ASP A 20 -1.02 3.78 0.44
C ASP A 20 -0.09 4.68 -0.40
N ILE A 21 0.33 4.19 -1.57
CA ILE A 21 1.25 4.92 -2.46
C ILE A 21 0.49 6.00 -3.23
N PRO A 22 0.77 7.29 -3.01
CA PRO A 22 0.19 8.35 -3.81
C PRO A 22 0.80 8.33 -5.20
N SER A 23 -0.04 8.32 -6.23
CA SER A 23 0.42 8.36 -7.62
C SER A 23 -0.52 9.16 -8.51
N GLU A 24 0.08 9.89 -9.45
CA GLU A 24 -0.62 10.50 -10.60
C GLU A 24 -0.62 9.56 -11.81
N LYS A 25 0.08 8.42 -11.72
CA LYS A 25 0.05 7.36 -12.72
C LYS A 25 -1.21 6.51 -12.53
N ASN A 26 -1.67 5.89 -13.61
CA ASN A 26 -2.81 4.98 -13.59
C ASN A 26 -2.37 3.56 -13.94
N GLY A 27 -2.88 2.57 -13.19
CA GLY A 27 -2.69 1.16 -13.49
C GLY A 27 -1.23 0.69 -13.40
N PHE A 28 -0.74 0.04 -14.46
CA PHE A 28 0.49 -0.74 -14.43
C PHE A 28 1.74 0.04 -14.05
N ASP A 29 1.84 1.34 -14.30
CA ASP A 29 3.08 2.09 -14.02
C ASP A 29 3.23 2.55 -12.56
N VAL A 30 2.22 2.35 -11.71
CA VAL A 30 2.22 2.80 -10.31
C VAL A 30 3.36 2.17 -9.49
N TRP A 31 3.81 0.97 -9.85
CA TRP A 31 4.91 0.31 -9.12
C TRP A 31 6.21 1.13 -9.09
N LYS A 32 6.41 2.03 -10.06
CA LYS A 32 7.55 2.94 -10.10
C LYS A 32 7.54 3.90 -8.92
N ASP A 33 6.36 4.40 -8.54
CA ASP A 33 6.19 5.30 -7.40
C ASP A 33 6.26 4.58 -6.06
N ALA A 34 6.05 3.25 -6.05
CA ALA A 34 6.27 2.42 -4.87
C ALA A 34 7.77 2.15 -4.59
N CYS A 35 8.63 2.38 -5.58
CA CYS A 35 10.07 2.22 -5.44
C CYS A 35 10.73 3.53 -5.03
N ALA A 36 11.72 3.46 -4.15
CA ALA A 36 12.59 4.60 -3.85
C ALA A 36 13.58 4.87 -5.00
N ASP A 37 14.02 3.81 -5.67
CA ASP A 37 14.82 3.85 -6.89
C ASP A 37 14.63 2.53 -7.67
N TYR A 38 14.96 2.52 -8.96
CA TYR A 38 14.96 1.31 -9.77
C TYR A 38 15.93 1.42 -10.96
N ASN A 39 16.51 0.29 -11.34
CA ASN A 39 17.32 0.17 -12.55
C ASN A 39 16.87 -1.06 -13.37
N GLU A 40 17.65 -1.43 -14.38
CA GLU A 40 17.32 -2.55 -15.26
C GLU A 40 17.30 -3.91 -14.54
N ASN A 41 18.08 -4.06 -13.47
CA ASN A 41 18.28 -5.31 -12.74
C ASN A 41 17.55 -5.34 -11.39
N GLU A 42 17.37 -4.21 -10.73
CA GLU A 42 16.95 -4.14 -9.33
C GLU A 42 15.86 -3.11 -9.07
N LEU A 43 14.97 -3.42 -8.14
CA LEU A 43 14.03 -2.50 -7.51
C LEU A 43 14.47 -2.23 -6.07
N PHE A 44 14.55 -0.97 -5.68
CA PHE A 44 14.85 -0.56 -4.32
C PHE A 44 13.57 -0.06 -3.66
N ILE A 45 13.02 -0.86 -2.74
CA ILE A 45 11.76 -0.56 -2.07
C ILE A 45 12.08 -0.14 -0.64
N LEU A 46 11.80 1.13 -0.32
CA LEU A 46 11.87 1.60 1.07
C LEU A 46 10.67 1.04 1.83
N ILE A 47 10.90 0.24 2.86
CA ILE A 47 9.86 -0.29 3.75
C ILE A 47 9.82 0.53 5.04
N ASN A 48 8.93 0.15 5.96
CA ASN A 48 8.82 0.84 7.26
C ASN A 48 10.17 0.86 7.99
N ASP A 49 10.33 1.85 8.87
CA ASP A 49 11.53 2.04 9.71
C ASP A 49 12.82 2.37 8.93
N GLY A 50 12.68 2.84 7.69
CA GLY A 50 13.79 3.34 6.87
C GLY A 50 14.68 2.24 6.27
N ALA A 51 14.29 0.97 6.38
CA ALA A 51 15.01 -0.13 5.78
C ALA A 51 14.71 -0.26 4.28
N TYR A 52 15.69 -0.70 3.50
CA TYR A 52 15.53 -0.98 2.07
C TYR A 52 15.43 -2.48 1.83
N VAL A 53 14.48 -2.86 0.97
CA VAL A 53 14.43 -4.18 0.35
C VAL A 53 14.82 -4.02 -1.11
N THR A 54 15.93 -4.66 -1.49
CA THR A 54 16.30 -4.82 -2.89
C THR A 54 15.69 -6.10 -3.45
N MET A 55 15.06 -6.01 -4.62
CA MET A 55 14.52 -7.16 -5.36
C MET A 55 15.14 -7.22 -6.74
N ASN A 56 15.60 -8.40 -7.17
CA ASN A 56 16.11 -8.58 -8.52
C ASN A 56 14.93 -8.73 -9.49
N ARG A 57 14.84 -7.84 -10.47
CA ARG A 57 13.75 -7.76 -11.45
C ARG A 57 13.59 -9.06 -12.25
N LYS A 58 14.67 -9.81 -12.48
CA LYS A 58 14.61 -11.09 -13.20
C LYS A 58 13.86 -12.18 -12.43
N PHE A 59 13.70 -12.02 -11.12
CA PHE A 59 12.97 -12.97 -10.27
C PHE A 59 11.59 -12.47 -9.87
N ILE A 60 11.20 -11.25 -10.25
CA ILE A 60 9.84 -10.75 -10.02
C ILE A 60 8.92 -11.39 -11.06
N VAL A 61 7.98 -12.21 -10.59
CA VAL A 61 7.06 -12.97 -11.45
C VAL A 61 5.72 -12.26 -11.64
N ARG A 62 5.33 -11.38 -10.72
CA ARG A 62 4.08 -10.60 -10.80
C ARG A 62 4.20 -9.32 -9.98
N ILE A 63 3.60 -8.25 -10.48
CA ILE A 63 3.38 -7.01 -9.74
C ILE A 63 1.88 -6.71 -9.82
N ASP A 64 1.23 -6.64 -8.67
CA ASP A 64 -0.19 -6.30 -8.56
C ASP A 64 -0.32 -4.85 -8.09
N THR A 65 -1.23 -4.08 -8.70
CA THR A 65 -1.54 -2.70 -8.32
C THR A 65 -3.04 -2.57 -8.05
N GLU A 66 -3.40 -2.22 -6.84
CA GLU A 66 -4.80 -2.06 -6.40
C GLU A 66 -5.04 -0.61 -6.02
N GLU A 67 -6.03 0.04 -6.64
CA GLU A 67 -6.46 1.38 -6.24
C GLU A 67 -7.19 1.29 -4.90
N VAL A 68 -6.80 2.13 -3.95
CA VAL A 68 -7.38 2.15 -2.60
C VAL A 68 -7.87 3.55 -2.26
N GLU A 69 -8.86 3.59 -1.35
CA GLU A 69 -9.32 4.86 -0.79
C GLU A 69 -8.19 5.61 -0.09
N ASP A 70 -8.30 6.94 -0.07
CA ASP A 70 -7.34 7.81 0.59
C ASP A 70 -7.14 7.36 2.05
N PRO A 71 -5.89 7.15 2.50
CA PRO A 71 -5.58 6.70 3.86
C PRO A 71 -6.18 7.62 4.93
N THR A 72 -6.26 8.92 4.65
CA THR A 72 -6.87 9.92 5.53
C THR A 72 -8.39 9.79 5.58
N GLU A 73 -9.04 9.48 4.46
CA GLU A 73 -10.48 9.19 4.43
C GLU A 73 -10.79 7.88 5.15
N LYS A 74 -10.01 6.81 4.93
CA LYS A 74 -10.11 5.56 5.70
C LYS A 74 -9.97 5.81 7.20
N ALA A 75 -9.05 6.67 7.62
CA ALA A 75 -8.86 7.01 9.03
C ALA A 75 -10.03 7.82 9.62
N ARG A 76 -10.64 8.71 8.83
CA ARG A 76 -11.83 9.47 9.24
C ARG A 76 -13.06 8.57 9.35
N SER A 77 -13.33 7.76 8.32
CA SER A 77 -14.44 6.79 8.31
C SER A 77 -14.37 5.83 9.50
N ARG A 78 -13.20 5.23 9.79
CA ARG A 78 -13.03 4.37 10.97
C ARG A 78 -13.34 5.10 12.29
N LYS A 79 -12.97 6.37 12.41
CA LYS A 79 -13.31 7.17 13.61
C LYS A 79 -14.82 7.40 13.70
N ASP A 80 -15.47 7.71 12.59
CA ASP A 80 -16.91 7.94 12.54
C ASP A 80 -17.70 6.65 12.87
N GLU A 81 -17.26 5.49 12.38
CA GLU A 81 -17.82 4.18 12.74
C GLU A 81 -17.69 3.90 14.24
N ILE A 82 -16.50 4.11 14.82
CA ILE A 82 -16.28 3.92 16.27
C ILE A 82 -17.19 4.86 17.06
N MET A 83 -17.31 6.14 16.66
CA MET A 83 -18.21 7.08 17.31
C MET A 83 -19.68 6.66 17.18
N GLY A 84 -20.08 6.13 16.03
CA GLY A 84 -21.41 5.55 15.81
C GLY A 84 -21.71 4.42 16.79
N VAL A 85 -20.79 3.45 16.91
CA VAL A 85 -20.93 2.33 17.86
C VAL A 85 -20.97 2.83 19.31
N VAL A 86 -20.12 3.77 19.69
CA VAL A 86 -20.13 4.37 21.04
C VAL A 86 -21.45 5.06 21.35
N ASN A 87 -22.02 5.80 20.38
CA ASN A 87 -23.32 6.44 20.55
C ASN A 87 -24.45 5.41 20.65
N THR A 88 -24.40 4.33 19.85
CA THR A 88 -25.37 3.23 19.94
C THR A 88 -25.29 2.51 21.28
N LEU A 89 -24.10 2.25 21.81
CA LEU A 89 -23.90 1.65 23.14
C LEU A 89 -24.37 2.59 24.27
N SER A 90 -24.08 3.90 24.16
CA SER A 90 -24.53 4.90 25.14
C SER A 90 -26.05 5.01 25.20
N ASN A 91 -26.73 4.89 24.05
CA ASN A 91 -28.19 4.87 23.97
C ASN A 91 -28.84 3.56 24.43
N MET A 92 -28.04 2.50 24.64
CA MET A 92 -28.51 1.21 25.18
C MET A 92 -28.33 1.07 26.70
N GLY A 93 -27.85 2.11 27.40
CA GLY A 93 -27.95 2.21 28.86
C GLY A 93 -27.12 1.20 29.66
N PHE A 94 -25.81 1.13 29.40
CA PHE A 94 -24.84 0.60 30.37
C PHE A 94 -24.33 1.69 31.29
#